data_AF-A0AB34K161-F1
#
_entry.id   AF-A0AB34K161-F1
#
_cell.length_a   1.000
_cell.length_b   1.000
_cell.length_c   1.000
_cell.angle_alpha   90.00
_cell.angle_beta   90.00
_cell.angle_gamma   90.00
#
_symmetry.space_group_name_H-M   'P 1'
#
loop_
_entity.id
_entity.type
_entity.pdbx_description
1 polymer ?
#
loop_
_entity_poly.entity_id
_entity_poly.type
_entity_poly.pdbx_seq_one_letter_code
_entity_poly.pdbx_strand_id
1 'polypeptide(L)'
;MATRASSSSQSRTAPTLHPSMEEFADFASYVRAIEPTLRHAGHGAALIVPPREWIQRLGDSRARLPASAVLHPIRQHVYGREKNFHASMEECAPMSVRRFERHALEHRAPGDRLSAAEMEAKFWHSIAGGAPALYGSDSSEVGSLFPRELRVWNLSKLPGGVENDLLQALHDPIPGLNQSMLYFGTWKSFFALHTEDCELQGASFLHFGAPKQWYVVPPTHAPHVRRLCKELQPELAAACDEFLRHKTTLIAPELLQRAKIPYSSVLQTEGTFVVVLSSAYHFGFNHAWNCAEAVNFALTNWLPVGRKARPCTCDGQQTPFIDVPLLHRRLRAAEPEATREWWCFVCACGEHMGVSQEDKEEDQPSGEMFECSGCQQWGHVGCYEEYAAAVAGGDPLPSRMFCVGCRDAWRDEQHAEEPWVFSCVCGRHEGASNLTAADGEAPSGRMFQCEGCSLWAHTECFERYRGQEDDALPTQMWCHRCDGRPRQGKPAGKQKGSPPKRVAQAVVKQQTAKQIRRAATGPAPKCMKHRSPASLKSARAGHTKHEQ
;
A
#
# COMPACT_ATOMS: atom_id res chain seq x y z
N MET A 1 -36.72 -24.21 -21.99
CA MET A 1 -35.53 -25.01 -21.61
C MET A 1 -34.35 -24.06 -21.52
N ALA A 2 -34.00 -23.67 -20.29
CA ALA A 2 -32.86 -22.79 -20.02
C ALA A 2 -31.55 -23.56 -20.27
N THR A 3 -30.72 -23.06 -21.17
CA THR A 3 -29.37 -23.57 -21.42
C THR A 3 -28.48 -23.20 -20.23
N ARG A 4 -28.15 -24.22 -19.42
CA ARG A 4 -27.13 -24.12 -18.37
C ARG A 4 -25.81 -23.70 -19.01
N ALA A 5 -25.34 -22.50 -18.68
CA ALA A 5 -23.94 -22.12 -18.88
C ALA A 5 -23.07 -23.10 -18.09
N SER A 6 -22.23 -23.87 -18.78
CA SER A 6 -21.25 -24.74 -18.14
C SER A 6 -20.12 -23.88 -17.57
N SER A 7 -20.16 -23.61 -16.27
CA SER A 7 -19.04 -23.01 -15.54
C SER A 7 -17.90 -24.03 -15.40
N SER A 8 -17.02 -24.14 -16.39
CA SER A 8 -15.71 -24.77 -16.19
C SER A 8 -14.78 -23.72 -15.58
N SER A 9 -14.27 -23.96 -14.36
CA SER A 9 -13.24 -23.15 -13.72
C SER A 9 -11.87 -23.42 -14.36
N GLN A 10 -11.75 -23.19 -15.67
CA GLN A 10 -10.52 -23.37 -16.42
C GLN A 10 -9.56 -22.20 -16.14
N SER A 11 -8.29 -22.54 -15.91
CA SER A 11 -7.15 -21.61 -15.99
C SER A 11 -7.29 -20.75 -17.23
N ARG A 12 -7.35 -19.42 -17.06
CA ARG A 12 -7.41 -18.48 -18.18
C ARG A 12 -6.03 -17.85 -18.38
N THR A 13 -5.64 -17.57 -19.61
CA THR A 13 -4.49 -16.68 -19.85
C THR A 13 -4.96 -15.26 -19.60
N ALA A 14 -4.19 -14.45 -18.87
CA ALA A 14 -4.49 -13.02 -18.78
C ALA A 14 -4.40 -12.38 -20.17
N PRO A 15 -5.16 -11.30 -20.44
CA PRO A 15 -5.10 -10.64 -21.74
C PRO A 15 -3.71 -10.04 -21.97
N THR A 16 -3.21 -10.23 -23.18
CA THR A 16 -2.03 -9.54 -23.71
C THR A 16 -2.48 -8.33 -24.49
N LEU A 17 -2.06 -7.15 -24.07
CA LEU A 17 -2.43 -5.87 -24.65
C LEU A 17 -1.25 -5.27 -25.42
N HIS A 18 -1.56 -4.69 -26.58
CA HIS A 18 -0.60 -4.11 -27.51
C HIS A 18 -0.98 -2.65 -27.79
N PRO A 19 -0.73 -1.72 -26.86
CA PRO A 19 -1.04 -0.32 -27.08
C PRO A 19 -0.26 0.25 -28.26
N SER A 20 -0.87 1.21 -28.95
CA SER A 20 -0.16 2.17 -29.79
C SER A 20 0.70 3.12 -28.93
N MET A 21 1.63 3.87 -29.53
CA MET A 21 2.37 4.89 -28.77
C MET A 21 1.50 6.01 -28.23
N GLU A 22 0.37 6.31 -28.90
CA GLU A 22 -0.58 7.30 -28.43
C GLU A 22 -1.25 6.84 -27.14
N GLU A 23 -1.78 5.62 -27.12
CA GLU A 23 -2.35 5.00 -25.92
C GLU A 23 -1.29 4.78 -24.83
N PHE A 24 -0.05 4.46 -25.20
CA PHE A 24 1.05 4.22 -24.27
C PHE A 24 1.67 5.51 -23.73
N ALA A 25 1.33 6.69 -24.26
CA ALA A 25 1.97 7.95 -23.88
C ALA A 25 1.71 8.32 -22.40
N ASP A 26 0.54 7.96 -21.87
CA ASP A 26 0.10 8.25 -20.51
C ASP A 26 -0.19 6.97 -19.73
N PHE A 27 0.62 6.70 -18.70
CA PHE A 27 0.52 5.48 -17.90
C PHE A 27 -0.82 5.39 -17.15
N ALA A 28 -1.21 6.45 -16.44
CA ALA A 28 -2.37 6.42 -15.58
C ALA A 28 -3.67 6.32 -16.37
N SER A 29 -3.77 7.08 -17.46
CA SER A 29 -4.91 7.06 -18.38
C SER A 29 -5.08 5.71 -19.04
N TYR A 30 -3.98 5.08 -19.49
CA TYR A 30 -4.05 3.74 -20.07
C TYR A 30 -4.51 2.70 -19.05
N VAL A 31 -3.91 2.70 -17.85
CA VAL A 31 -4.29 1.74 -16.79
C VAL A 31 -5.75 1.94 -16.38
N ARG A 32 -6.20 3.19 -16.21
CA ARG A 32 -7.60 3.54 -15.92
C ARG A 32 -8.55 3.02 -17.00
N ALA A 33 -8.19 3.14 -18.27
CA ALA A 33 -9.02 2.70 -19.40
C ALA A 33 -9.17 1.17 -19.45
N ILE A 34 -8.13 0.40 -19.13
CA ILE A 34 -8.17 -1.06 -19.24
C ILE A 34 -8.78 -1.73 -18.00
N GLU A 35 -8.68 -1.11 -16.82
CA GLU A 35 -9.08 -1.73 -15.55
C GLU A 35 -10.54 -2.22 -15.51
N PRO A 36 -11.56 -1.43 -15.91
CA PRO A 36 -12.95 -1.90 -15.92
C PRO A 36 -13.16 -3.14 -16.79
N THR A 37 -12.50 -3.19 -17.95
CA THR A 37 -12.56 -4.33 -18.87
C THR A 37 -11.94 -5.58 -18.25
N LEU A 38 -10.79 -5.45 -17.58
CA LEU A 38 -10.16 -6.55 -16.86
C LEU A 38 -11.05 -7.09 -15.74
N ARG A 39 -11.63 -6.20 -14.94
CA ARG A 39 -12.55 -6.58 -13.84
C ARG A 39 -13.78 -7.29 -14.37
N HIS A 40 -14.43 -6.76 -15.41
CA HIS A 40 -15.61 -7.35 -16.01
C HIS A 40 -15.33 -8.73 -16.61
N ALA A 41 -14.17 -8.91 -17.25
CA ALA A 41 -13.73 -10.20 -17.79
C ALA A 41 -13.26 -11.20 -16.71
N GLY A 42 -13.15 -10.77 -15.44
CA GLY A 42 -12.70 -11.60 -14.34
C GLY A 42 -11.19 -11.86 -14.36
N HIS A 43 -10.40 -10.83 -14.68
CA HIS A 43 -8.94 -10.84 -14.59
C HIS A 43 -8.46 -9.89 -13.47
N GLY A 44 -7.34 -10.23 -12.84
CA GLY A 44 -6.67 -9.38 -11.84
C GLY A 44 -5.39 -8.73 -12.34
N ALA A 45 -4.97 -9.02 -13.58
CA ALA A 45 -3.77 -8.46 -14.20
C ALA A 45 -3.87 -8.52 -15.74
N ALA A 46 -2.97 -7.80 -16.40
CA ALA A 46 -2.73 -7.87 -17.84
C ALA A 46 -1.24 -7.91 -18.15
N LEU A 47 -0.88 -8.55 -19.25
CA LEU A 47 0.43 -8.44 -19.87
C LEU A 47 0.39 -7.31 -20.89
N ILE A 48 1.31 -6.35 -20.81
CA ILE A 48 1.36 -5.21 -21.73
C ILE A 48 2.67 -5.30 -22.50
N VAL A 49 2.56 -5.39 -23.81
CA VAL A 49 3.68 -5.40 -24.75
C VAL A 49 3.87 -3.96 -25.25
N PRO A 50 4.93 -3.26 -24.82
CA PRO A 50 5.14 -1.87 -25.21
C PRO A 50 5.30 -1.71 -26.73
N PRO A 51 4.99 -0.52 -27.27
CA PRO A 51 5.27 -0.20 -28.66
C PRO A 51 6.75 -0.36 -28.98
N ARG A 52 7.06 -0.79 -30.21
CA ARG A 52 8.43 -1.08 -30.64
C ARG A 52 9.34 0.14 -30.51
N GLU A 53 8.85 1.33 -30.84
CA GLU A 53 9.63 2.57 -30.71
C GLU A 53 9.93 2.94 -29.26
N TRP A 54 9.08 2.56 -28.29
CA TRP A 54 9.38 2.74 -26.88
C TRP A 54 10.49 1.79 -26.43
N ILE A 55 10.44 0.52 -26.86
CA ILE A 55 11.52 -0.46 -26.58
C ILE A 55 12.86 -0.02 -27.18
N GLN A 56 12.84 0.60 -28.37
CA GLN A 56 14.04 1.17 -28.98
C GLN A 56 14.62 2.33 -28.14
N ARG A 57 13.76 3.21 -27.61
CA ARG A 57 14.18 4.29 -26.69
C ARG A 57 14.66 3.75 -25.34
N LEU A 58 14.06 2.66 -24.87
CA LEU A 58 14.50 1.98 -23.67
C LEU A 58 15.94 1.52 -23.85
N GLY A 59 16.33 0.95 -25.00
CA GLY A 59 17.69 0.47 -25.26
C GLY A 59 18.12 -0.73 -24.40
N ASP A 60 19.42 -1.04 -24.36
CA ASP A 60 19.95 -2.17 -23.59
C ASP A 60 19.96 -1.90 -22.06
N SER A 61 18.96 -2.43 -21.36
CA SER A 61 18.83 -2.31 -19.91
C SER A 61 19.94 -3.03 -19.15
N ARG A 62 20.46 -4.13 -19.70
CA ARG A 62 21.51 -4.92 -19.06
C ARG A 62 22.84 -4.17 -19.04
N ALA A 63 23.13 -3.38 -20.09
CA ALA A 63 24.31 -2.53 -20.14
C ALA A 63 24.35 -1.42 -19.08
N ARG A 64 23.20 -1.06 -18.48
CA ARG A 64 23.11 -0.03 -17.42
C ARG A 64 23.37 -0.56 -16.03
N LEU A 65 23.48 -1.88 -15.85
CA LEU A 65 23.81 -2.45 -14.54
C LEU A 65 25.20 -1.97 -14.11
N PRO A 66 25.33 -1.27 -12.96
CA PRO A 66 26.63 -0.86 -12.49
C PRO A 66 27.53 -2.07 -12.22
N ALA A 67 28.77 -2.03 -12.69
CA ALA A 67 29.72 -3.13 -12.46
C ALA A 67 29.99 -3.35 -10.96
N SER A 68 29.83 -2.29 -10.15
CA SER A 68 29.95 -2.29 -8.68
C SER A 68 28.64 -2.64 -7.96
N ALA A 69 27.55 -2.94 -8.67
CA ALA A 69 26.26 -3.25 -8.04
C ALA A 69 26.38 -4.47 -7.13
N VAL A 70 25.93 -4.30 -5.88
CA VAL A 70 25.87 -5.32 -4.85
C VAL A 70 24.41 -5.67 -4.59
N LEU A 71 24.14 -6.97 -4.48
CA LEU A 71 22.85 -7.53 -4.10
C LEU A 71 22.93 -8.07 -2.68
N HIS A 72 21.79 -8.00 -1.98
CA HIS A 72 21.58 -8.62 -0.68
C HIS A 72 20.59 -9.78 -0.86
N PRO A 73 21.02 -10.92 -1.41
CA PRO A 73 20.09 -11.95 -1.80
C PRO A 73 19.53 -12.69 -0.58
N ILE A 74 18.36 -13.27 -0.77
CA ILE A 74 17.73 -14.20 0.16
C ILE A 74 17.77 -15.61 -0.43
N ARG A 75 17.94 -16.60 0.45
CA ARG A 75 17.80 -18.01 0.13
C ARG A 75 16.43 -18.48 0.59
N GLN A 76 15.66 -19.02 -0.35
CA GLN A 76 14.25 -19.35 -0.14
C GLN A 76 14.10 -20.85 0.15
N HIS A 77 13.93 -21.19 1.42
CA HIS A 77 13.70 -22.56 1.87
C HIS A 77 12.22 -22.87 1.85
N VAL A 78 11.82 -23.95 1.19
CA VAL A 78 10.40 -24.31 1.05
C VAL A 78 10.12 -25.66 1.69
N TYR A 79 9.09 -25.66 2.53
CA TYR A 79 8.60 -26.81 3.28
C TYR A 79 7.14 -27.04 2.94
N GLY A 80 6.67 -28.27 3.15
CA GLY A 80 5.28 -28.65 2.88
C GLY A 80 5.17 -29.76 1.85
N ARG A 81 3.94 -30.21 1.62
CA ARG A 81 3.59 -31.35 0.77
C ARG A 81 2.21 -31.11 0.18
N GLU A 82 1.77 -31.99 -0.71
CA GLU A 82 0.40 -31.98 -1.25
C GLU A 82 -0.03 -30.63 -1.84
N LYS A 83 0.92 -29.93 -2.48
CA LYS A 83 0.71 -28.64 -3.16
C LYS A 83 0.46 -27.44 -2.22
N ASN A 84 0.57 -27.62 -0.91
CA ASN A 84 0.52 -26.57 0.09
C ASN A 84 1.90 -26.42 0.74
N PHE A 85 2.48 -25.22 0.64
CA PHE A 85 3.85 -24.97 1.04
C PHE A 85 3.98 -23.68 1.85
N HIS A 86 5.02 -23.67 2.68
CA HIS A 86 5.45 -22.53 3.47
C HIS A 86 6.93 -22.28 3.23
N ALA A 87 7.30 -21.01 3.12
CA ALA A 87 8.65 -20.58 2.85
C ALA A 87 9.28 -19.90 4.07
N SER A 88 10.55 -20.18 4.29
CA SER A 88 11.43 -19.41 5.17
C SER A 88 12.50 -18.72 4.33
N MET A 89 12.73 -17.44 4.61
CA MET A 89 13.71 -16.62 3.89
C MET A 89 14.97 -16.44 4.75
N GLU A 90 16.11 -16.86 4.22
CA GLU A 90 17.41 -16.70 4.87
C GLU A 90 18.20 -15.58 4.16
N GLU A 91 18.48 -14.50 4.87
CA GLU A 91 19.36 -13.43 4.38
C GLU A 91 20.78 -13.98 4.15
N CYS A 92 21.32 -13.76 2.95
CA CYS A 92 22.66 -14.16 2.60
C CYS A 92 23.63 -12.98 2.69
N ALA A 93 24.94 -13.30 2.73
CA ALA A 93 25.97 -12.29 2.62
C ALA A 93 25.85 -11.52 1.29
N PRO A 94 26.12 -10.20 1.28
CA PRO A 94 26.06 -9.40 0.06
C PRO A 94 26.99 -9.93 -1.02
N MET A 95 26.59 -9.84 -2.29
CA MET A 95 27.39 -10.30 -3.41
C MET A 95 27.21 -9.43 -4.66
N SER A 96 28.21 -9.38 -5.53
CA SER A 96 28.08 -8.66 -6.79
C SER A 96 27.07 -9.32 -7.72
N VAL A 97 26.42 -8.51 -8.57
CA VAL A 97 25.52 -9.00 -9.63
C VAL A 97 26.19 -10.07 -10.50
N ARG A 98 27.49 -9.90 -10.82
CA ARG A 98 28.26 -10.89 -11.60
C ARG A 98 28.38 -12.25 -10.89
N ARG A 99 28.57 -12.25 -9.57
CA ARG A 99 28.65 -13.48 -8.78
C ARG A 99 27.28 -14.16 -8.71
N PHE A 100 26.22 -13.37 -8.53
CA PHE A 100 24.85 -13.87 -8.53
C PHE A 100 24.48 -14.47 -9.89
N GLU A 101 24.80 -13.80 -11.00
CA GLU A 101 24.55 -14.32 -12.34
C GLU A 101 25.28 -15.66 -12.55
N ARG A 102 26.56 -15.75 -12.20
CA ARG A 102 27.31 -17.01 -12.29
C ARG A 102 26.62 -18.14 -11.55
N HIS A 103 26.18 -17.88 -10.31
CA HIS A 103 25.42 -18.84 -9.52
C HIS A 103 24.12 -19.28 -10.25
N ALA A 104 23.37 -18.32 -10.81
CA ALA A 104 22.15 -18.60 -11.56
C ALA A 104 22.39 -19.48 -12.80
N LEU A 105 23.52 -19.27 -13.50
CA LEU A 105 23.89 -20.04 -14.69
C LEU A 105 24.37 -21.45 -14.35
N GLU A 106 24.98 -21.66 -13.17
CA GLU A 106 25.39 -22.98 -12.66
C GLU A 106 24.20 -23.80 -12.14
N HIS A 107 23.12 -23.14 -11.69
CA HIS A 107 21.95 -23.77 -11.06
C HIS A 107 20.69 -23.68 -11.94
N ARG A 108 20.84 -23.90 -13.25
CA ARG A 108 19.72 -23.87 -14.22
C ARG A 108 18.73 -25.01 -13.99
N ALA A 109 17.53 -24.86 -14.54
CA ALA A 109 16.59 -25.96 -14.65
C ALA A 109 17.25 -27.16 -15.38
N PRO A 110 17.16 -28.39 -14.85
CA PRO A 110 17.73 -29.55 -15.52
C PRO A 110 17.02 -29.82 -16.86
N GLY A 111 17.76 -30.09 -17.93
CA GLY A 111 17.21 -30.41 -19.26
C GLY A 111 17.05 -29.19 -20.17
N ASP A 112 17.51 -29.31 -21.41
CA ASP A 112 17.45 -28.23 -22.40
C ASP A 112 16.02 -28.06 -22.97
N ARG A 113 15.59 -26.80 -23.15
CA ARG A 113 14.39 -26.40 -23.92
C ARG A 113 13.05 -26.95 -23.42
N LEU A 114 12.81 -26.90 -22.11
CA LEU A 114 11.46 -27.16 -21.57
C LEU A 114 10.46 -26.08 -22.01
N SER A 115 9.25 -26.49 -22.40
CA SER A 115 8.11 -25.59 -22.59
C SER A 115 7.68 -24.93 -21.28
N ALA A 116 6.89 -23.85 -21.35
CA ALA A 116 6.40 -23.16 -20.16
C ALA A 116 5.59 -24.08 -19.23
N ALA A 117 4.76 -24.96 -19.78
CA ALA A 117 3.99 -25.93 -19.02
C ALA A 117 4.88 -26.99 -18.34
N GLU A 118 5.94 -27.45 -19.00
CA GLU A 118 6.91 -28.38 -18.40
C GLU A 118 7.73 -27.71 -17.29
N MET A 119 8.10 -26.43 -17.48
CA MET A 119 8.76 -25.63 -16.45
C MET A 119 7.87 -25.47 -15.21
N GLU A 120 6.59 -25.14 -15.39
CA GLU A 120 5.60 -25.06 -14.32
C GLU A 120 5.44 -26.39 -13.59
N ALA A 121 5.21 -27.49 -14.31
CA ALA A 121 5.06 -28.81 -13.71
C ALA A 121 6.30 -29.19 -12.89
N LYS A 122 7.50 -28.92 -13.42
CA LYS A 122 8.77 -29.18 -12.76
C LYS A 122 8.98 -28.32 -11.52
N PHE A 123 8.60 -27.04 -11.58
CA PHE A 123 8.66 -26.13 -10.45
C PHE A 123 7.81 -26.69 -9.30
N TRP A 124 6.51 -26.88 -9.51
CA TRP A 124 5.60 -27.34 -8.44
C TRP A 124 5.89 -28.75 -7.94
N HIS A 125 6.46 -29.62 -8.78
CA HIS A 125 6.88 -30.95 -8.37
C HIS A 125 8.10 -30.93 -7.42
N SER A 126 8.99 -29.95 -7.57
CA SER A 126 10.32 -29.98 -6.92
C SER A 126 10.65 -28.75 -6.09
N ILE A 127 9.66 -27.88 -5.81
CA ILE A 127 9.84 -26.65 -5.03
C ILE A 127 10.23 -26.97 -3.58
N ALA A 128 9.61 -27.97 -2.96
CA ALA A 128 9.94 -28.44 -1.63
C ALA A 128 10.97 -29.59 -1.68
N GLY A 129 11.94 -29.57 -0.76
CA GLY A 129 12.95 -30.63 -0.62
C GLY A 129 14.13 -30.57 -1.61
N GLY A 130 14.15 -29.59 -2.52
CA GLY A 130 15.32 -29.30 -3.37
C GLY A 130 16.30 -28.32 -2.71
N ALA A 131 17.40 -28.03 -3.40
CA ALA A 131 18.28 -26.94 -3.00
C ALA A 131 17.51 -25.61 -3.01
N PRO A 132 17.58 -24.80 -1.95
CA PRO A 132 16.84 -23.56 -1.84
C PRO A 132 17.34 -22.52 -2.85
N ALA A 133 16.40 -21.88 -3.54
CA ALA A 133 16.71 -20.91 -4.59
C ALA A 133 17.29 -19.62 -3.99
N LEU A 134 18.21 -18.99 -4.73
CA LEU A 134 18.75 -17.67 -4.39
C LEU A 134 17.93 -16.59 -5.13
N TYR A 135 17.51 -15.55 -4.43
CA TYR A 135 16.70 -14.48 -5.01
C TYR A 135 17.25 -13.13 -4.59
N GLY A 136 17.56 -12.26 -5.55
CA GLY A 136 17.94 -10.87 -5.27
C GLY A 136 16.69 -10.02 -5.19
N SER A 137 16.00 -10.02 -4.04
CA SER A 137 14.83 -9.18 -3.79
C SER A 137 15.23 -7.79 -3.33
N ASP A 138 14.35 -6.81 -3.52
CA ASP A 138 14.37 -5.51 -2.85
C ASP A 138 15.72 -4.78 -2.92
N SER A 139 16.35 -4.81 -4.10
CA SER A 139 17.66 -4.21 -4.33
C SER A 139 17.58 -2.71 -4.67
N SER A 140 17.03 -1.89 -3.75
CA SER A 140 16.89 -0.42 -3.92
C SER A 140 18.23 0.27 -4.17
N GLU A 141 19.31 -0.26 -3.62
CA GLU A 141 20.66 0.32 -3.71
C GLU A 141 21.23 0.32 -5.14
N VAL A 142 20.72 -0.56 -5.99
CA VAL A 142 21.11 -0.63 -7.42
C VAL A 142 20.44 0.50 -8.21
N GLY A 143 19.33 1.04 -7.71
CA GLY A 143 18.51 2.05 -8.38
C GLY A 143 17.63 1.45 -9.47
N SER A 144 17.37 2.25 -10.51
CA SER A 144 16.53 1.86 -11.65
C SER A 144 17.36 1.57 -12.89
N LEU A 145 16.91 0.61 -13.70
CA LEU A 145 17.49 0.36 -15.02
C LEU A 145 16.81 1.16 -16.13
N PHE A 146 15.74 1.91 -15.84
CA PHE A 146 15.17 2.85 -16.80
C PHE A 146 16.12 4.03 -17.05
N PRO A 147 16.34 4.45 -18.31
CA PRO A 147 17.09 5.65 -18.63
C PRO A 147 16.45 6.88 -17.99
N ARG A 148 17.26 7.85 -17.54
CA ARG A 148 16.75 9.03 -16.82
C ARG A 148 15.86 9.91 -17.69
N GLU A 149 16.12 9.90 -18.99
CA GLU A 149 15.45 10.62 -20.07
C GLU A 149 14.18 9.94 -20.57
N LEU A 150 13.97 8.65 -20.24
CA LEU A 150 12.75 7.94 -20.58
C LEU A 150 11.64 8.41 -19.64
N ARG A 151 10.69 9.19 -20.17
CA ARG A 151 9.58 9.79 -19.39
C ARG A 151 8.32 8.94 -19.36
N VAL A 152 8.05 8.23 -20.44
CA VAL A 152 6.86 7.40 -20.63
C VAL A 152 7.11 6.04 -19.99
N TRP A 153 6.22 5.59 -19.09
CA TRP A 153 6.28 4.26 -18.45
C TRP A 153 7.61 3.94 -17.74
N ASN A 154 8.24 4.95 -17.16
CA ASN A 154 9.40 4.78 -16.30
C ASN A 154 8.94 4.52 -14.86
N LEU A 155 9.05 3.28 -14.39
CA LEU A 155 8.53 2.88 -13.08
C LEU A 155 9.24 3.59 -11.91
N SER A 156 10.46 4.08 -12.11
CA SER A 156 11.17 4.88 -11.11
C SER A 156 10.73 6.35 -11.04
N LYS A 157 9.92 6.79 -12.01
CA LYS A 157 9.50 8.18 -12.21
C LYS A 157 8.08 8.27 -12.76
N LEU A 158 7.14 7.49 -12.21
CA LEU A 158 5.74 7.65 -12.56
C LEU A 158 5.28 9.08 -12.25
N PRO A 159 4.47 9.71 -13.12
CA PRO A 159 4.00 11.07 -12.88
C PRO A 159 3.13 11.11 -11.62
N GLY A 160 3.36 12.11 -10.77
CA GLY A 160 2.51 12.37 -9.62
C GLY A 160 1.28 13.19 -9.95
N GLY A 161 0.40 13.33 -8.96
CA GLY A 161 -0.79 14.17 -9.02
C GLY A 161 -2.07 13.36 -8.96
N VAL A 162 -3.19 14.05 -8.72
CA VAL A 162 -4.51 13.44 -8.53
C VAL A 162 -5.01 12.62 -9.72
N GLU A 163 -4.59 12.99 -10.94
CA GLU A 163 -4.92 12.28 -12.19
C GLU A 163 -3.96 11.14 -12.51
N ASN A 164 -2.86 11.01 -11.77
CA ASN A 164 -1.79 10.04 -12.02
C ASN A 164 -1.59 9.13 -10.80
N ASP A 165 -0.42 9.18 -10.17
CA ASP A 165 -0.09 8.41 -8.97
C ASP A 165 -0.32 9.24 -7.69
N LEU A 166 -1.33 8.86 -6.91
CA LEU A 166 -1.66 9.47 -5.63
C LEU A 166 -0.55 9.30 -4.59
N LEU A 167 0.32 8.29 -4.73
CA LEU A 167 1.39 8.03 -3.78
C LEU A 167 2.49 9.09 -3.81
N GLN A 168 2.58 9.89 -4.86
CA GLN A 168 3.53 10.99 -4.95
C GLN A 168 3.16 12.17 -4.02
N ALA A 169 1.95 12.19 -3.48
CA ALA A 169 1.55 13.15 -2.44
C ALA A 169 2.02 12.75 -1.03
N LEU A 170 2.65 11.59 -0.86
CA LEU A 170 3.29 11.20 0.39
C LEU A 170 4.60 11.97 0.56
N HIS A 171 4.85 12.50 1.76
CA HIS A 171 6.04 13.32 2.03
C HIS A 171 7.35 12.53 1.92
N ASP A 172 7.34 11.29 2.39
CA ASP A 172 8.52 10.43 2.41
C ASP A 172 8.31 9.24 1.47
N PRO A 173 9.25 8.97 0.54
CA PRO A 173 9.25 7.74 -0.23
C PRO A 173 9.35 6.53 0.70
N ILE A 174 8.49 5.54 0.47
CA ILE A 174 8.48 4.27 1.17
C ILE A 174 9.10 3.24 0.21
N PRO A 175 10.31 2.72 0.49
CA PRO A 175 10.97 1.74 -0.37
C PRO A 175 10.07 0.54 -0.66
N GLY A 176 9.98 0.15 -1.93
CA GLY A 176 9.11 -0.95 -2.37
C GLY A 176 7.62 -0.59 -2.49
N LEU A 177 7.21 0.62 -2.10
CA LEU A 177 5.87 1.14 -2.31
C LEU A 177 5.87 2.13 -3.49
N ASN A 178 6.26 3.38 -3.26
CA ASN A 178 6.33 4.43 -4.29
C ASN A 178 7.76 4.68 -4.81
N GLN A 179 8.70 3.81 -4.44
CA GLN A 179 10.04 3.74 -5.00
C GLN A 179 10.23 2.38 -5.67
N SER A 180 10.63 2.38 -6.94
CA SER A 180 10.83 1.15 -7.70
C SER A 180 12.02 0.33 -7.18
N MET A 181 11.90 -1.00 -7.30
CA MET A 181 12.87 -1.97 -6.80
C MET A 181 13.25 -2.95 -7.89
N LEU A 182 14.53 -3.34 -7.93
CA LEU A 182 15.03 -4.39 -8.81
C LEU A 182 14.97 -5.77 -8.15
N TYR A 183 14.59 -6.75 -8.96
CA TYR A 183 14.41 -8.15 -8.58
C TYR A 183 15.21 -9.05 -9.53
N PHE A 184 16.16 -9.80 -8.98
CA PHE A 184 17.02 -10.71 -9.72
C PHE A 184 16.62 -12.17 -9.49
N GLY A 185 16.08 -12.80 -10.52
CA GLY A 185 15.61 -14.18 -10.46
C GLY A 185 16.70 -15.21 -10.72
N THR A 186 16.57 -16.37 -10.09
CA THR A 186 17.19 -17.64 -10.49
C THR A 186 16.12 -18.71 -10.72
N TRP A 187 16.49 -19.86 -11.26
CA TRP A 187 15.56 -20.99 -11.37
C TRP A 187 14.99 -21.33 -9.98
N LYS A 188 13.65 -21.49 -9.91
CA LYS A 188 12.85 -21.71 -8.69
C LYS A 188 12.77 -20.55 -7.71
N SER A 189 13.47 -19.44 -7.91
CA SER A 189 13.18 -18.27 -7.08
C SER A 189 11.75 -17.79 -7.32
N PHE A 190 11.05 -17.40 -6.28
CA PHE A 190 9.61 -17.15 -6.31
C PHE A 190 9.21 -15.90 -5.53
N PHE A 191 8.00 -15.43 -5.80
CA PHE A 191 7.26 -14.48 -4.98
C PHE A 191 5.97 -15.17 -4.51
N ALA A 192 5.78 -15.18 -3.19
CA ALA A 192 4.70 -15.92 -2.54
C ALA A 192 3.33 -15.27 -2.79
N LEU A 193 2.27 -15.96 -2.38
CA LEU A 193 0.89 -15.47 -2.48
C LEU A 193 0.67 -14.23 -1.61
N HIS A 194 0.39 -13.10 -2.25
CA HIS A 194 0.09 -11.84 -1.56
C HIS A 194 -0.76 -10.91 -2.43
N THR A 195 -1.36 -9.91 -1.79
CA THR A 195 -1.75 -8.64 -2.42
C THR A 195 -0.65 -7.61 -2.13
N GLU A 196 -0.63 -6.53 -2.89
CA GLU A 196 0.27 -5.41 -2.59
C GLU A 196 -0.02 -4.80 -1.21
N ASP A 197 0.99 -4.14 -0.64
CA ASP A 197 0.80 -3.38 0.59
C ASP A 197 -0.27 -2.31 0.38
N CYS A 198 -1.09 -2.08 1.40
CA CYS A 198 -2.29 -1.24 1.31
C CYS A 198 -3.27 -1.61 0.17
N GLU A 199 -3.20 -2.83 -0.35
CA GLU A 199 -4.03 -3.28 -1.47
C GLU A 199 -3.83 -2.43 -2.75
N LEU A 200 -2.65 -1.84 -2.93
CA LEU A 200 -2.31 -0.99 -4.07
C LEU A 200 -2.36 -1.72 -5.42
N GLN A 201 -2.36 -0.94 -6.51
CA GLN A 201 -1.97 -1.46 -7.82
C GLN A 201 -0.46 -1.71 -7.87
N GLY A 202 -0.04 -2.60 -8.76
CA GLY A 202 1.37 -2.93 -8.97
C GLY A 202 1.73 -2.94 -10.46
N ALA A 203 2.94 -2.50 -10.80
CA ALA A 203 3.50 -2.63 -12.14
C ALA A 203 4.89 -3.26 -12.08
N SER A 204 5.15 -4.24 -12.95
CA SER A 204 6.43 -4.96 -13.05
C SER A 204 6.90 -4.99 -14.49
N PHE A 205 8.11 -4.53 -14.78
CA PHE A 205 8.76 -4.61 -16.09
C PHE A 205 9.91 -5.61 -16.07
N LEU A 206 9.94 -6.56 -17.01
CA LEU A 206 11.04 -7.53 -17.13
C LEU A 206 12.12 -6.97 -18.05
N HIS A 207 13.18 -6.39 -17.49
CA HIS A 207 14.26 -5.74 -18.25
C HIS A 207 15.02 -6.69 -19.15
N PHE A 208 15.42 -7.86 -18.63
CA PHE A 208 16.14 -8.85 -19.41
C PHE A 208 16.04 -10.26 -18.81
N GLY A 209 16.36 -11.26 -19.63
CA GLY A 209 16.60 -12.64 -19.22
C GLY A 209 15.39 -13.55 -19.36
N ALA A 210 15.37 -14.62 -18.58
CA ALA A 210 14.36 -15.67 -18.70
C ALA A 210 12.97 -15.22 -18.22
N PRO A 211 11.89 -15.86 -18.72
CA PRO A 211 10.53 -15.51 -18.33
C PRO A 211 10.24 -15.62 -16.83
N LYS A 212 9.21 -14.89 -16.40
CA LYS A 212 8.62 -14.93 -15.07
C LYS A 212 7.17 -15.42 -15.19
N GLN A 213 6.84 -16.51 -14.52
CA GLN A 213 5.48 -17.05 -14.47
C GLN A 213 4.71 -16.37 -13.34
N TRP A 214 3.49 -15.93 -13.61
CA TRP A 214 2.56 -15.36 -12.64
C TRP A 214 1.26 -16.16 -12.62
N TYR A 215 0.63 -16.17 -11.45
CA TYR A 215 -0.74 -16.57 -11.23
C TYR A 215 -1.44 -15.42 -10.51
N VAL A 216 -2.60 -15.01 -11.02
CA VAL A 216 -3.32 -13.85 -10.50
C VAL A 216 -4.79 -14.17 -10.31
N VAL A 217 -5.28 -14.05 -9.09
CA VAL A 217 -6.69 -14.20 -8.74
C VAL A 217 -7.37 -12.83 -8.83
N PRO A 218 -8.53 -12.71 -9.48
CA PRO A 218 -9.25 -11.44 -9.59
C PRO A 218 -9.64 -10.88 -8.22
N PRO A 219 -9.69 -9.54 -8.04
CA PRO A 219 -10.03 -8.91 -6.76
C PRO A 219 -11.36 -9.38 -6.15
N THR A 220 -12.36 -9.67 -7.00
CA THR A 220 -13.68 -10.18 -6.58
C THR A 220 -13.61 -11.53 -5.85
N HIS A 221 -12.52 -12.28 -6.00
CA HIS A 221 -12.31 -13.59 -5.37
C HIS A 221 -11.26 -13.55 -4.24
N ALA A 222 -10.73 -12.37 -3.89
CA ALA A 222 -9.78 -12.23 -2.78
C ALA A 222 -10.28 -12.80 -1.43
N PRO A 223 -11.56 -12.64 -1.03
CA PRO A 223 -12.09 -13.28 0.17
C PRO A 223 -12.04 -14.82 0.14
N HIS A 224 -12.24 -15.43 -1.03
CA HIS A 224 -12.18 -16.89 -1.20
C HIS A 224 -10.75 -17.40 -1.04
N VAL A 225 -9.76 -16.68 -1.57
CA VAL A 225 -8.33 -17.00 -1.38
C VAL A 225 -7.95 -16.93 0.09
N ARG A 226 -8.36 -15.85 0.80
CA ARG A 226 -8.12 -15.73 2.24
C ARG A 226 -8.71 -16.89 3.02
N ARG A 227 -9.98 -17.26 2.74
CA ARG A 227 -10.63 -18.40 3.39
C ARG A 227 -9.88 -19.71 3.14
N LEU A 228 -9.56 -19.99 1.87
CA LEU A 228 -8.82 -21.20 1.50
C LEU A 228 -7.47 -21.28 2.21
N CYS A 229 -6.71 -20.18 2.27
CA CYS A 229 -5.41 -20.19 2.94
C CYS A 229 -5.55 -20.36 4.46
N LYS A 230 -6.59 -19.81 5.10
CA LYS A 230 -6.88 -20.06 6.51
C LYS A 230 -7.20 -21.54 6.78
N GLU A 231 -7.93 -22.20 5.88
CA GLU A 231 -8.23 -23.64 5.96
C GLU A 231 -6.98 -24.51 5.74
N LEU A 232 -6.13 -24.14 4.78
CA LEU A 232 -4.91 -24.88 4.45
C LEU A 232 -3.77 -24.67 5.47
N GLN A 233 -3.75 -23.53 6.16
CA GLN A 233 -2.66 -23.13 7.06
C GLN A 233 -3.20 -22.53 8.38
N PRO A 234 -3.97 -23.32 9.17
CA PRO A 234 -4.67 -22.82 10.35
C PRO A 234 -3.73 -22.30 11.44
N GLU A 235 -2.52 -22.86 11.56
CA GLU A 235 -1.52 -22.39 12.53
C GLU A 235 -1.04 -20.97 12.22
N LEU A 236 -0.78 -20.66 10.94
CA LEU A 236 -0.38 -19.31 10.52
C LEU A 236 -1.53 -18.32 10.69
N ALA A 237 -2.75 -18.74 10.34
CA ALA A 237 -3.95 -17.94 10.51
C ALA A 237 -4.27 -17.65 11.98
N ALA A 238 -3.99 -18.58 12.89
CA ALA A 238 -4.14 -18.38 14.33
C ALA A 238 -3.09 -17.40 14.90
N ALA A 239 -1.89 -17.38 14.31
CA ALA A 239 -0.82 -16.48 14.72
C ALA A 239 -1.01 -15.05 14.19
N CYS A 240 -1.56 -14.88 12.99
CA CYS A 240 -1.78 -13.57 12.38
C CYS A 240 -2.96 -13.60 11.40
N ASP A 241 -3.92 -12.68 11.58
CA ASP A 241 -5.06 -12.55 10.67
C ASP A 241 -4.67 -12.11 9.25
N GLU A 242 -3.54 -11.41 9.12
CA GLU A 242 -2.97 -10.89 7.87
C GLU A 242 -1.72 -11.68 7.44
N PHE A 243 -1.59 -12.97 7.82
CA PHE A 243 -0.38 -13.76 7.59
C PHE A 243 0.07 -13.87 6.13
N LEU A 244 -0.83 -13.69 5.15
CA LEU A 244 -0.47 -13.67 3.73
C LEU A 244 0.44 -12.47 3.38
N ARG A 245 0.41 -11.40 4.17
CA ARG A 245 1.34 -10.26 4.04
C ARG A 245 2.77 -10.61 4.42
N HIS A 246 3.00 -11.74 5.08
CA HIS A 246 4.35 -12.21 5.40
C HIS A 246 5.08 -12.72 4.13
N LYS A 247 4.36 -12.88 3.01
CA LYS A 247 4.90 -13.36 1.73
C LYS A 247 5.67 -14.69 1.88
N THR A 248 5.14 -15.59 2.71
CA THR A 248 5.68 -16.94 2.96
C THR A 248 4.78 -18.08 2.49
N THR A 249 3.55 -17.80 2.08
CA THR A 249 2.56 -18.83 1.71
C THR A 249 2.61 -19.15 0.22
N LEU A 250 2.67 -20.43 -0.11
CA LEU A 250 2.70 -20.93 -1.48
C LEU A 250 1.65 -22.03 -1.62
N ILE A 251 0.74 -21.87 -2.57
CA ILE A 251 -0.23 -22.91 -2.95
C ILE A 251 -0.10 -23.14 -4.45
N ALA A 252 0.00 -24.40 -4.86
CA ALA A 252 0.03 -24.69 -6.29
C ALA A 252 -1.34 -24.40 -6.92
N PRO A 253 -1.40 -23.99 -8.21
CA PRO A 253 -2.64 -23.63 -8.89
C PRO A 253 -3.73 -24.71 -8.82
N GLU A 254 -3.36 -25.99 -8.72
CA GLU A 254 -4.29 -27.10 -8.56
C GLU A 254 -5.18 -26.98 -7.31
N LEU A 255 -4.70 -26.34 -6.23
CA LEU A 255 -5.52 -26.09 -5.04
C LEU A 255 -6.58 -25.01 -5.31
N LEU A 256 -6.26 -23.97 -6.08
CA LEU A 256 -7.24 -22.97 -6.53
C LEU A 256 -8.31 -23.62 -7.43
N GLN A 257 -7.89 -24.49 -8.35
CA GLN A 257 -8.81 -25.24 -9.23
C GLN A 257 -9.78 -26.12 -8.42
N ARG A 258 -9.27 -26.89 -7.44
CA ARG A 258 -10.09 -27.74 -6.56
C ARG A 258 -11.08 -26.92 -5.74
N ALA A 259 -10.66 -25.76 -5.26
CA ALA A 259 -11.50 -24.80 -4.55
C ALA A 259 -12.44 -24.00 -5.48
N LYS A 260 -12.39 -24.22 -6.80
CA LYS A 260 -13.14 -23.49 -7.83
C LYS A 260 -12.90 -21.97 -7.79
N ILE A 261 -11.70 -21.55 -7.38
CA ILE A 261 -11.28 -20.15 -7.39
C ILE A 261 -10.66 -19.85 -8.77
N PRO A 262 -11.21 -18.90 -9.55
CA PRO A 262 -10.66 -18.53 -10.83
C PRO A 262 -9.31 -17.82 -10.65
N TYR A 263 -8.38 -18.11 -11.55
CA TYR A 263 -7.11 -17.40 -11.65
C TYR A 263 -6.70 -17.29 -13.11
N SER A 264 -5.85 -16.31 -13.39
CA SER A 264 -5.20 -16.11 -14.68
C SER A 264 -3.72 -16.42 -14.59
N SER A 265 -3.17 -17.08 -15.61
CA SER A 265 -1.74 -17.28 -15.76
C SER A 265 -1.14 -16.22 -16.68
N VAL A 266 0.03 -15.71 -16.34
CA VAL A 266 0.81 -14.78 -17.18
C VAL A 266 2.24 -15.29 -17.31
N LEU A 267 2.70 -15.49 -18.54
CA LEU A 267 4.12 -15.74 -18.81
C LEU A 267 4.75 -14.44 -19.27
N GLN A 268 5.33 -13.70 -18.32
CA GLN A 268 6.00 -12.43 -18.60
C GLN A 268 7.36 -12.70 -19.25
N THR A 269 7.55 -12.19 -20.47
CA THR A 269 8.81 -12.28 -21.22
C THR A 269 9.58 -10.96 -21.18
N GLU A 270 10.86 -11.00 -21.52
CA GLU A 270 11.71 -9.80 -21.60
C GLU A 270 11.04 -8.69 -22.42
N GLY A 271 11.15 -7.45 -21.93
CA GLY A 271 10.60 -6.27 -22.57
C GLY A 271 9.10 -6.05 -22.36
N THR A 272 8.46 -6.78 -21.43
CA THR A 272 7.00 -6.66 -21.18
C THR A 272 6.68 -6.21 -19.76
N PHE A 273 5.56 -5.51 -19.61
CA PHE A 273 5.00 -5.14 -18.31
C PHE A 273 3.93 -6.15 -17.88
N VAL A 274 3.83 -6.38 -16.57
CA VAL A 274 2.64 -6.92 -15.93
C VAL A 274 2.08 -5.82 -15.03
N VAL A 275 0.80 -5.48 -15.24
CA VAL A 275 0.04 -4.58 -14.36
C VAL A 275 -0.95 -5.41 -13.56
N VAL A 276 -0.92 -5.27 -12.24
CA VAL A 276 -1.76 -5.97 -11.27
C VAL A 276 -2.73 -4.98 -10.64
N LEU A 277 -4.01 -5.38 -10.58
CA LEU A 277 -5.07 -4.56 -10.02
C LEU A 277 -5.06 -4.57 -8.48
N SER A 278 -5.61 -3.52 -7.87
CA SER A 278 -5.82 -3.42 -6.43
C SER A 278 -6.55 -4.65 -5.89
N SER A 279 -6.07 -5.21 -4.78
CA SER A 279 -6.56 -6.44 -4.14
C SER A 279 -6.51 -7.72 -4.98
N ALA A 280 -5.77 -7.76 -6.10
CA ALA A 280 -5.55 -9.00 -6.83
C ALA A 280 -4.44 -9.84 -6.15
N TYR A 281 -4.80 -11.00 -5.62
CA TYR A 281 -3.81 -11.94 -5.11
C TYR A 281 -2.95 -12.46 -6.25
N HIS A 282 -1.64 -12.45 -6.06
CA HIS A 282 -0.71 -12.94 -7.06
C HIS A 282 0.50 -13.64 -6.44
N PHE A 283 1.09 -14.54 -7.21
CA PHE A 283 2.29 -15.32 -6.88
C PHE A 283 2.90 -15.89 -8.14
N GLY A 284 4.12 -16.40 -8.04
CA GLY A 284 4.80 -16.92 -9.22
C GLY A 284 6.27 -17.20 -9.01
N PHE A 285 6.96 -17.52 -10.10
CA PHE A 285 8.36 -17.95 -10.07
C PHE A 285 9.15 -17.55 -11.31
N ASN A 286 10.46 -17.52 -11.18
CA ASN A 286 11.39 -17.21 -12.26
C ASN A 286 11.89 -18.50 -12.93
N HIS A 287 11.91 -18.49 -14.27
CA HIS A 287 12.37 -19.65 -15.04
C HIS A 287 13.89 -19.82 -14.98
N ALA A 288 14.65 -18.73 -14.91
CA ALA A 288 16.11 -18.73 -14.74
C ALA A 288 16.59 -17.32 -14.37
N TRP A 289 17.87 -17.01 -14.67
CA TRP A 289 18.45 -15.68 -14.58
C TRP A 289 17.61 -14.64 -15.31
N ASN A 290 17.12 -13.65 -14.57
CA ASN A 290 16.41 -12.49 -15.11
C ASN A 290 16.51 -11.28 -14.17
N CYS A 291 16.10 -10.12 -14.65
CA CYS A 291 15.99 -8.90 -13.85
C CYS A 291 14.69 -8.17 -14.17
N ALA A 292 13.86 -7.98 -13.15
CA ALA A 292 12.63 -7.19 -13.24
C ALA A 292 12.74 -5.93 -12.37
N GLU A 293 12.06 -4.86 -12.75
CA GLU A 293 11.85 -3.67 -11.92
C GLU A 293 10.36 -3.54 -11.64
N ALA A 294 9.98 -3.31 -10.38
CA ALA A 294 8.56 -3.15 -10.02
C ALA A 294 8.33 -1.99 -9.04
N VAL A 295 7.12 -1.46 -9.05
CA VAL A 295 6.66 -0.36 -8.18
C VAL A 295 5.17 -0.49 -7.91
N ASN A 296 4.70 -0.01 -6.75
CA ASN A 296 3.29 0.23 -6.52
C ASN A 296 2.89 1.63 -6.99
N PHE A 297 1.62 1.77 -7.32
CA PHE A 297 1.01 3.06 -7.63
C PHE A 297 -0.43 3.06 -7.14
N ALA A 298 -1.00 4.25 -7.01
CA ALA A 298 -2.40 4.43 -6.64
C ALA A 298 -3.09 5.33 -7.66
N LEU A 299 -4.05 4.79 -8.39
CA LEU A 299 -5.04 5.60 -9.10
C LEU A 299 -6.19 5.97 -8.15
N THR A 300 -7.04 6.93 -8.55
CA THR A 300 -8.17 7.42 -7.74
C THR A 300 -9.03 6.29 -7.20
N ASN A 301 -9.41 5.33 -8.05
CA ASN A 301 -10.23 4.17 -7.71
C ASN A 301 -9.65 3.24 -6.62
N TRP A 302 -8.39 3.39 -6.22
CA TRP A 302 -7.80 2.66 -5.09
C TRP A 302 -8.26 3.20 -3.72
N LEU A 303 -8.63 4.48 -3.60
CA LEU A 303 -8.95 5.10 -2.30
C LEU A 303 -9.98 4.33 -1.44
N PRO A 304 -11.08 3.75 -1.98
CA PRO A 304 -12.04 2.97 -1.19
C PRO A 304 -11.48 1.60 -0.78
N VAL A 305 -10.56 1.04 -1.57
CA VAL A 305 -9.89 -0.24 -1.31
C VAL A 305 -8.84 -0.06 -0.22
N GLY A 306 -7.93 0.91 -0.41
CA GLY A 306 -6.86 1.20 0.55
C GLY A 306 -7.36 1.54 1.95
N ARG A 307 -8.55 2.15 2.05
CA ARG A 307 -9.20 2.44 3.35
C ARG A 307 -9.57 1.21 4.17
N LYS A 308 -9.79 0.06 3.52
CA LYS A 308 -10.08 -1.20 4.20
C LYS A 308 -8.84 -2.07 4.37
N ALA A 309 -7.74 -1.70 3.74
CA ALA A 309 -6.50 -2.42 3.87
C ALA A 309 -6.11 -2.44 5.35
N ARG A 310 -5.68 -3.60 5.82
CA ARG A 310 -5.21 -3.78 7.19
C ARG A 310 -3.75 -4.15 7.12
N PRO A 311 -2.85 -3.47 7.83
CA PRO A 311 -1.49 -3.93 7.91
C PRO A 311 -1.42 -5.22 8.74
N CYS A 312 -0.38 -6.01 8.54
CA CYS A 312 0.01 -6.97 9.56
C CYS A 312 0.72 -6.21 10.70
N THR A 313 0.42 -6.57 11.95
CA THR A 313 1.03 -5.99 13.16
C THR A 313 1.62 -7.06 14.09
N CYS A 314 1.80 -8.29 13.61
CA CYS A 314 2.37 -9.36 14.43
C CYS A 314 3.85 -9.06 14.74
N ASP A 315 4.37 -9.64 15.81
CA ASP A 315 5.77 -9.50 16.24
C ASP A 315 6.28 -8.05 16.44
N GLY A 316 5.36 -7.10 16.67
CA GLY A 316 5.69 -5.71 16.96
C GLY A 316 6.25 -4.92 15.78
N GLN A 317 6.11 -5.44 14.55
CA GLN A 317 6.41 -4.71 13.32
C GLN A 317 5.16 -4.58 12.47
N GLN A 318 4.95 -3.38 11.96
CA GLN A 318 3.85 -3.09 11.06
C GLN A 318 4.35 -3.17 9.61
N THR A 319 3.65 -3.90 8.75
CA THR A 319 3.90 -3.83 7.30
C THR A 319 3.65 -2.41 6.78
N PRO A 320 4.27 -1.98 5.67
CA PRO A 320 4.02 -0.67 5.09
C PRO A 320 2.51 -0.35 5.02
N PHE A 321 2.15 0.83 5.52
CA PHE A 321 0.75 1.24 5.62
C PHE A 321 0.59 2.72 5.26
N ILE A 322 -0.47 3.03 4.52
CA ILE A 322 -0.85 4.39 4.16
C ILE A 322 -2.12 4.73 4.93
N ASP A 323 -2.08 5.81 5.70
CA ASP A 323 -3.29 6.44 6.23
C ASP A 323 -4.06 7.09 5.07
N VAL A 324 -4.94 6.31 4.45
CA VAL A 324 -5.71 6.75 3.29
C VAL A 324 -6.64 7.93 3.62
N PRO A 325 -7.32 7.99 4.79
CA PRO A 325 -8.02 9.21 5.20
C PRO A 325 -7.15 10.46 5.26
N LEU A 326 -5.92 10.37 5.77
CA LEU A 326 -4.98 11.49 5.77
C LEU A 326 -4.54 11.86 4.35
N LEU A 327 -4.18 10.87 3.52
CA LEU A 327 -3.80 11.08 2.12
C LEU A 327 -4.93 11.77 1.34
N HIS A 328 -6.16 11.29 1.46
CA HIS A 328 -7.33 11.88 0.80
C HIS A 328 -7.54 13.35 1.18
N ARG A 329 -7.41 13.69 2.48
CA ARG A 329 -7.51 15.09 2.94
C ARG A 329 -6.40 15.96 2.37
N ARG A 330 -5.17 15.44 2.28
CA ARG A 330 -4.04 16.16 1.69
C ARG A 330 -4.23 16.43 0.21
N LEU A 331 -4.67 15.42 -0.56
CA LEU A 331 -4.98 15.57 -1.98
C LEU A 331 -6.07 16.63 -2.19
N ARG A 332 -7.14 16.59 -1.39
CA ARG A 332 -8.22 17.59 -1.47
C ARG A 332 -7.77 19.01 -1.13
N ALA A 333 -6.85 19.15 -0.19
CA ALA A 333 -6.29 20.45 0.19
C ALA A 333 -5.29 20.99 -0.85
N ALA A 334 -4.50 20.11 -1.47
CA ALA A 334 -3.48 20.47 -2.45
C ALA A 334 -4.10 20.85 -3.80
N GLU A 335 -5.14 20.14 -4.25
CA GLU A 335 -5.76 20.32 -5.56
C GLU A 335 -7.30 20.45 -5.43
N PRO A 336 -7.81 21.53 -4.80
CA PRO A 336 -9.23 21.65 -4.44
C PRO A 336 -10.18 21.67 -5.63
N GLU A 337 -9.76 22.20 -6.78
CA GLU A 337 -10.58 22.22 -8.00
C GLU A 337 -10.68 20.83 -8.64
N ALA A 338 -9.55 20.12 -8.78
CA ALA A 338 -9.52 18.78 -9.37
C ALA A 338 -10.21 17.73 -8.49
N THR A 339 -10.22 17.96 -7.18
CA THR A 339 -10.83 17.04 -6.19
C THR A 339 -12.18 17.54 -5.67
N ARG A 340 -12.75 18.60 -6.28
CA ARG A 340 -13.99 19.24 -5.82
C ARG A 340 -15.15 18.26 -5.76
N GLU A 341 -15.22 17.38 -6.76
CA GLU A 341 -16.28 16.39 -6.91
C GLU A 341 -15.89 15.00 -6.38
N TRP A 342 -14.76 14.89 -5.68
CA TRP A 342 -14.39 13.63 -5.06
C TRP A 342 -15.33 13.30 -3.90
N TRP A 343 -15.90 12.11 -3.95
CA TRP A 343 -16.69 11.54 -2.88
C TRP A 343 -16.26 10.09 -2.69
N CYS A 344 -15.91 9.71 -1.47
CA CYS A 344 -15.55 8.33 -1.16
C CYS A 344 -16.60 7.78 -0.19
N PHE A 345 -17.42 6.84 -0.66
CA PHE A 345 -18.49 6.25 0.13
C PHE A 345 -18.00 5.04 0.91
N VAL A 346 -18.05 5.14 2.23
CA VAL A 346 -17.71 4.06 3.16
C VAL A 346 -18.72 4.10 4.30
N CYS A 347 -19.68 3.18 4.27
CA CYS A 347 -20.78 3.15 5.22
C CYS A 347 -20.67 1.98 6.21
N ALA A 348 -21.27 2.14 7.39
CA ALA A 348 -21.32 1.10 8.43
C ALA A 348 -22.04 -0.18 7.98
N CYS A 349 -22.94 -0.10 7.00
CA CYS A 349 -23.56 -1.27 6.38
C CYS A 349 -22.58 -2.16 5.60
N GLY A 350 -21.33 -1.74 5.41
CA GLY A 350 -20.34 -2.46 4.62
C GLY A 350 -20.48 -2.22 3.12
N GLU A 351 -21.29 -1.26 2.70
CA GLU A 351 -21.31 -0.78 1.31
C GLU A 351 -20.19 0.22 1.05
N HIS A 352 -19.61 0.11 -0.14
CA HIS A 352 -18.42 0.85 -0.54
C HIS A 352 -18.46 1.11 -2.04
N MET A 353 -18.56 2.37 -2.43
CA MET A 353 -18.61 2.76 -3.83
C MET A 353 -17.78 4.01 -4.07
N GLY A 354 -17.11 4.01 -5.21
CA GLY A 354 -16.65 5.21 -5.90
C GLY A 354 -15.66 6.14 -5.21
N VAL A 355 -15.11 7.03 -6.03
CA VAL A 355 -14.24 8.16 -5.61
C VAL A 355 -14.63 9.45 -6.32
N SER A 356 -15.42 9.38 -7.41
CA SER A 356 -15.68 10.52 -8.30
C SER A 356 -17.04 10.41 -9.00
N GLN A 357 -17.43 11.45 -9.73
CA GLN A 357 -18.59 11.41 -10.65
C GLN A 357 -18.33 10.56 -11.92
N GLU A 358 -17.15 9.97 -12.09
CA GLU A 358 -16.88 9.07 -13.23
C GLU A 358 -17.55 7.70 -13.06
N ASP A 359 -17.98 7.39 -11.83
CA ASP A 359 -18.82 6.23 -11.55
C ASP A 359 -20.20 6.45 -12.19
N LYS A 360 -20.76 5.40 -12.83
CA LYS A 360 -22.07 5.52 -13.48
C LYS A 360 -23.12 5.90 -12.44
N GLU A 361 -24.23 6.54 -12.83
CA GLU A 361 -25.34 6.83 -11.89
C GLU A 361 -25.81 5.57 -11.13
N GLU A 362 -25.74 4.40 -11.78
CA GLU A 362 -26.06 3.10 -11.18
C GLU A 362 -25.09 2.67 -10.05
N ASP A 363 -23.87 3.22 -10.05
CA ASP A 363 -22.81 2.97 -9.05
C ASP A 363 -22.84 4.02 -7.91
N GLN A 364 -23.80 4.95 -7.92
CA GLN A 364 -23.95 5.94 -6.84
C GLN A 364 -24.77 5.40 -5.66
N PRO A 365 -24.37 5.68 -4.41
CA PRO A 365 -25.07 5.19 -3.23
C PRO A 365 -26.47 5.81 -3.13
N SER A 366 -27.48 4.96 -2.92
CA SER A 366 -28.88 5.37 -2.83
C SER A 366 -29.28 5.75 -1.41
N GLY A 367 -30.16 6.75 -1.25
CA GLY A 367 -30.71 7.14 0.05
C GLY A 367 -30.10 8.43 0.61
N GLU A 368 -30.49 8.79 1.83
CA GLU A 368 -29.98 10.01 2.47
C GLU A 368 -28.55 9.81 2.97
N MET A 369 -27.66 10.75 2.63
CA MET A 369 -26.22 10.63 2.90
C MET A 369 -25.68 11.85 3.64
N PHE A 370 -24.58 11.65 4.34
CA PHE A 370 -23.81 12.74 4.95
C PHE A 370 -22.32 12.58 4.69
N GLU A 371 -21.60 13.71 4.64
CA GLU A 371 -20.15 13.74 4.64
C GLU A 371 -19.63 13.85 6.09
N CYS A 372 -18.83 12.88 6.51
CA CYS A 372 -18.20 12.85 7.82
C CYS A 372 -17.26 14.05 8.00
N SER A 373 -17.51 14.85 9.04
CA SER A 373 -16.72 16.03 9.39
C SER A 373 -15.26 15.74 9.77
N GLY A 374 -14.94 14.49 10.14
CA GLY A 374 -13.58 14.07 10.51
C GLY A 374 -12.72 13.62 9.33
N CYS A 375 -13.24 12.66 8.56
CA CYS A 375 -12.50 11.97 7.49
C CYS A 375 -13.00 12.28 6.07
N GLN A 376 -14.03 13.13 5.94
CA GLN A 376 -14.64 13.51 4.67
C GLN A 376 -15.13 12.30 3.84
N GLN A 377 -15.64 11.29 4.56
CA GLN A 377 -16.28 10.10 3.99
C GLN A 377 -17.77 10.31 3.85
N TRP A 378 -18.35 9.81 2.78
CA TRP A 378 -19.80 9.72 2.67
C TRP A 378 -20.31 8.43 3.30
N GLY A 379 -21.43 8.51 4.00
CA GLY A 379 -22.14 7.38 4.59
C GLY A 379 -23.65 7.62 4.59
N HIS A 380 -24.45 6.55 4.67
CA HIS A 380 -25.91 6.67 4.77
C HIS A 380 -26.29 7.22 6.14
N VAL A 381 -27.16 8.22 6.19
CA VAL A 381 -27.74 8.72 7.45
C VAL A 381 -28.41 7.58 8.23
N GLY A 382 -29.18 6.74 7.53
CA GLY A 382 -29.92 5.61 8.12
C GLY A 382 -29.06 4.47 8.70
N CYS A 383 -27.75 4.42 8.41
CA CYS A 383 -26.87 3.38 8.97
C CYS A 383 -26.30 3.74 10.35
N TYR A 384 -26.72 4.88 10.93
CA TYR A 384 -26.24 5.37 12.21
C TYR A 384 -27.47 5.66 13.07
N GLU A 385 -27.65 4.87 14.14
CA GLU A 385 -28.85 4.89 14.99
C GLU A 385 -29.25 6.29 15.46
N GLU A 386 -28.27 7.11 15.85
CA GLU A 386 -28.49 8.50 16.30
C GLU A 386 -29.04 9.40 15.19
N TYR A 387 -28.54 9.26 13.96
CA TYR A 387 -28.98 10.08 12.83
C TYR A 387 -30.29 9.55 12.25
N ALA A 388 -30.44 8.23 12.18
CA ALA A 388 -31.69 7.57 11.82
C ALA A 388 -32.82 7.96 12.78
N ALA A 389 -32.56 8.01 14.08
CA ALA A 389 -33.52 8.44 15.09
C ALA A 389 -33.88 9.93 14.95
N ALA A 390 -32.90 10.81 14.68
CA ALA A 390 -33.18 12.22 14.43
C ALA A 390 -34.09 12.42 13.21
N VAL A 391 -33.80 11.75 12.09
CA VAL A 391 -34.65 11.80 10.88
C VAL A 391 -36.04 11.21 11.16
N ALA A 392 -36.12 10.08 11.84
CA ALA A 392 -37.40 9.46 12.18
C ALA A 392 -38.24 10.31 13.16
N GLY A 393 -37.59 11.09 14.03
CA GLY A 393 -38.21 12.02 14.97
C GLY A 393 -38.59 13.37 14.36
N GLY A 394 -38.17 13.67 13.12
CA GLY A 394 -38.32 14.99 12.50
C GLY A 394 -37.36 16.04 13.07
N ASP A 395 -36.32 15.63 13.79
CA ASP A 395 -35.31 16.50 14.35
C ASP A 395 -34.27 16.89 13.28
N PRO A 396 -33.72 18.11 13.32
CA PRO A 396 -32.67 18.51 12.40
C PRO A 396 -31.40 17.68 12.65
N LEU A 397 -30.79 17.21 11.56
CA LEU A 397 -29.49 16.54 11.63
C LEU A 397 -28.42 17.49 12.22
N PRO A 398 -27.44 16.95 12.98
CA PRO A 398 -26.35 17.76 13.52
C PRO A 398 -25.55 18.45 12.41
N SER A 399 -25.09 19.68 12.66
CA SER A 399 -24.22 20.42 11.72
C SER A 399 -22.87 19.74 11.48
N ARG A 400 -22.48 18.82 12.36
CA ARG A 400 -21.29 17.98 12.25
C ARG A 400 -21.69 16.53 12.47
N MET A 401 -21.57 15.74 11.41
CA MET A 401 -21.85 14.31 11.44
C MET A 401 -20.53 13.53 11.33
N PHE A 402 -20.43 12.37 11.98
CA PHE A 402 -19.22 11.56 12.06
C PHE A 402 -19.52 10.11 11.70
N CYS A 403 -18.64 9.48 10.92
CA CYS A 403 -18.73 8.05 10.63
C CYS A 403 -18.34 7.20 11.85
N VAL A 404 -18.60 5.89 11.81
CA VAL A 404 -18.37 4.96 12.92
C VAL A 404 -16.89 4.99 13.32
N GLY A 405 -15.96 4.95 12.35
CA GLY A 405 -14.53 5.02 12.67
C GLY A 405 -14.12 6.32 13.37
N CYS A 406 -14.64 7.47 12.92
CA CYS A 406 -14.37 8.75 13.59
C CYS A 406 -15.08 8.87 14.94
N ARG A 407 -16.23 8.20 15.13
CA ARG A 407 -17.02 8.21 16.36
C ARG A 407 -16.50 7.21 17.40
N ASP A 408 -16.04 6.04 16.99
CA ASP A 408 -15.56 4.99 17.90
C ASP A 408 -14.16 5.38 18.42
N ALA A 409 -13.32 5.99 17.57
CA ALA A 409 -12.14 6.74 18.02
C ALA A 409 -12.48 7.89 19.01
N TRP A 410 -13.73 8.35 19.02
CA TRP A 410 -14.30 9.34 19.94
C TRP A 410 -14.90 8.69 21.20
N ARG A 411 -15.43 7.46 21.11
CA ARG A 411 -16.11 6.74 22.20
C ARG A 411 -15.17 5.91 23.07
N ASP A 412 -14.05 5.42 22.53
CA ASP A 412 -13.01 4.74 23.32
C ASP A 412 -12.31 5.69 24.33
N GLU A 413 -12.60 6.99 24.29
CA GLU A 413 -12.12 8.02 25.20
C GLU A 413 -13.19 8.54 26.18
N GLN A 414 -14.18 7.72 26.55
CA GLN A 414 -15.35 8.16 27.32
C GLN A 414 -15.10 8.78 28.72
N HIS A 415 -13.86 8.96 29.17
CA HIS A 415 -13.52 9.73 30.38
C HIS A 415 -12.39 10.77 30.21
N ALA A 416 -12.05 11.20 28.98
CA ALA A 416 -11.13 12.31 28.78
C ALA A 416 -11.89 13.52 28.19
N GLU A 417 -11.52 14.73 28.64
CA GLU A 417 -11.99 16.01 28.10
C GLU A 417 -12.02 16.01 26.55
N GLU A 418 -12.97 16.74 25.94
CA GLU A 418 -13.13 16.82 24.47
C GLU A 418 -11.76 16.89 23.76
N PRO A 419 -11.38 15.89 22.94
CA PRO A 419 -10.07 15.89 22.32
C PRO A 419 -9.98 17.07 21.36
N TRP A 420 -9.03 17.96 21.63
CA TRP A 420 -8.77 19.10 20.77
C TRP A 420 -8.09 18.62 19.48
N VAL A 421 -8.52 19.17 18.35
CA VAL A 421 -8.03 18.77 17.02
C VAL A 421 -7.13 19.85 16.46
N PHE A 422 -5.91 19.46 16.09
CA PHE A 422 -4.96 20.35 15.42
C PHE A 422 -5.08 20.25 13.91
N SER A 423 -5.25 21.41 13.24
CA SER A 423 -5.11 21.53 11.79
C SER A 423 -4.65 22.94 11.44
N CYS A 424 -3.45 23.02 10.89
CA CYS A 424 -2.78 24.26 10.53
C CYS A 424 -2.29 24.20 9.08
N VAL A 425 -2.18 25.36 8.42
CA VAL A 425 -1.71 25.47 7.03
C VAL A 425 -0.31 24.85 6.83
N CYS A 426 0.51 24.81 7.89
CA CYS A 426 1.83 24.21 7.81
C CYS A 426 1.84 22.68 7.71
N GLY A 427 0.70 22.00 7.95
CA GLY A 427 0.58 20.55 7.89
C GLY A 427 1.40 19.76 8.92
N ARG A 428 2.08 20.44 9.86
CA ARG A 428 2.88 19.80 10.92
C ARG A 428 1.97 19.33 12.06
N HIS A 429 1.89 18.02 12.31
CA HIS A 429 1.19 17.38 13.45
C HIS A 429 -0.36 17.42 13.39
N GLU A 430 -0.97 16.98 12.28
CA GLU A 430 -2.43 16.97 12.13
C GLU A 430 -3.13 15.83 12.87
N GLY A 431 -4.25 16.16 13.52
CA GLY A 431 -5.24 15.21 14.07
C GLY A 431 -5.59 15.46 15.54
N ALA A 432 -6.30 14.51 16.15
CA ALA A 432 -6.72 14.63 17.54
C ALA A 432 -5.49 14.45 18.44
N SER A 433 -5.39 15.26 19.51
CA SER A 433 -4.27 15.29 20.46
C SER A 433 -3.85 13.93 21.04
N ASN A 434 -4.71 12.93 20.89
CA ASN A 434 -4.58 11.60 21.45
C ASN A 434 -4.21 10.52 20.41
N LEU A 435 -4.21 10.81 19.09
CA LEU A 435 -4.11 9.75 18.07
C LEU A 435 -3.04 9.92 16.98
N THR A 436 -2.44 11.11 16.78
CA THR A 436 -1.65 11.32 15.53
C THR A 436 -0.39 12.19 15.66
N ALA A 437 0.57 11.75 16.46
CA ALA A 437 1.97 12.12 16.22
C ALA A 437 2.80 10.85 16.21
N ALA A 438 3.32 10.47 15.03
CA ALA A 438 4.22 9.34 14.85
C ALA A 438 5.46 9.42 15.78
N ASP A 439 5.77 10.62 16.29
CA ASP A 439 6.92 10.88 17.15
C ASP A 439 6.54 11.21 18.60
N GLY A 440 5.26 11.14 18.97
CA GLY A 440 4.80 11.42 20.33
C GLY A 440 4.96 12.89 20.79
N GLU A 441 5.46 13.81 19.99
CA GLU A 441 5.56 15.23 20.34
C GLU A 441 4.27 15.98 19.98
N ALA A 442 3.71 16.72 20.96
CA ALA A 442 2.56 17.59 20.73
C ALA A 442 2.95 18.79 19.85
N PRO A 443 2.02 19.34 19.04
CA PRO A 443 2.25 20.60 18.34
C PRO A 443 2.79 21.66 19.31
N SER A 444 3.98 22.20 19.02
CA SER A 444 4.64 23.23 19.82
C SER A 444 4.51 24.61 19.17
N GLY A 445 4.69 25.67 19.96
CA GLY A 445 4.61 27.07 19.51
C GLY A 445 3.33 27.80 19.95
N ARG A 446 3.18 29.07 19.52
CA ARG A 446 2.00 29.89 19.80
C ARG A 446 0.82 29.45 18.95
N MET A 447 -0.33 29.25 19.59
CA MET A 447 -1.51 28.66 18.96
C MET A 447 -2.78 29.41 19.34
N PHE A 448 -3.79 29.24 18.50
CA PHE A 448 -5.14 29.74 18.74
C PHE A 448 -6.17 28.67 18.35
N GLN A 449 -7.30 28.69 19.04
CA GLN A 449 -8.49 27.94 18.66
C GLN A 449 -9.34 28.77 17.70
N CYS A 450 -9.72 28.19 16.57
CA CYS A 450 -10.56 28.84 15.57
C CYS A 450 -11.99 29.05 16.08
N GLU A 451 -12.51 30.28 15.98
CA GLU A 451 -13.87 30.65 16.40
C GLU A 451 -14.96 29.86 15.64
N GLY A 452 -14.71 29.50 14.37
CA GLY A 452 -15.72 28.86 13.52
C GLY A 452 -15.79 27.34 13.62
N CYS A 453 -14.66 26.67 13.85
CA CYS A 453 -14.59 25.20 13.81
C CYS A 453 -13.91 24.58 15.02
N SER A 454 -13.48 25.40 15.99
CA SER A 454 -12.81 24.97 17.21
C SER A 454 -11.49 24.20 17.01
N LEU A 455 -10.95 24.22 15.79
CA LEU A 455 -9.65 23.64 15.46
C LEU A 455 -8.51 24.52 15.98
N TRP A 456 -7.45 23.88 16.45
CA TRP A 456 -6.23 24.57 16.87
C TRP A 456 -5.29 24.73 15.68
N ALA A 457 -4.67 25.92 15.57
CA ALA A 457 -3.67 26.23 14.56
C ALA A 457 -2.56 27.13 15.12
N HIS A 458 -1.40 27.15 14.47
CA HIS A 458 -0.30 28.06 14.84
C HIS A 458 -0.64 29.49 14.45
N THR A 459 -0.42 30.45 15.34
CA THR A 459 -0.57 31.89 15.02
C THR A 459 0.38 32.30 13.90
N GLU A 460 1.64 31.86 13.95
CA GLU A 460 2.70 32.22 13.00
C GLU A 460 2.47 31.74 11.56
N CYS A 461 1.57 30.77 11.37
CA CYS A 461 1.23 30.23 10.05
C CYS A 461 0.22 31.09 9.28
N PHE A 462 -0.27 32.19 9.87
CA PHE A 462 -1.18 33.13 9.21
C PHE A 462 -0.55 34.51 9.21
N GLU A 463 -0.40 35.12 8.04
CA GLU A 463 0.20 36.47 7.89
C GLU A 463 -0.45 37.51 8.80
N ARG A 464 -1.77 37.40 8.99
CA ARG A 464 -2.56 38.33 9.79
C ARG A 464 -2.36 38.20 11.31
N TYR A 465 -1.73 37.14 11.80
CA TYR A 465 -1.46 36.90 13.22
C TYR A 465 0.04 36.78 13.51
N ARG A 466 0.86 36.57 12.48
CA ARG A 466 2.31 36.37 12.58
C ARG A 466 2.98 37.58 13.24
N GLY A 467 3.84 37.31 14.23
CA GLY A 467 4.63 38.33 14.92
C GLY A 467 3.86 39.32 15.80
N GLN A 468 2.54 39.16 15.98
CA GLN A 468 1.75 40.00 16.89
C GLN A 468 1.93 39.53 18.35
N GLU A 469 1.88 40.48 19.29
CA GLU A 469 1.77 40.16 20.72
C GLU A 469 0.34 39.77 21.09
N ASP A 470 0.16 39.05 22.20
CA ASP A 470 -1.14 38.44 22.56
C ASP A 470 -2.27 39.48 22.75
N ASP A 471 -1.90 40.69 23.19
CA ASP A 471 -2.78 41.84 23.37
C ASP A 471 -3.16 42.51 22.03
N ALA A 472 -2.33 42.35 20.99
CA ALA A 472 -2.58 42.84 19.65
C ALA A 472 -3.36 41.84 18.78
N LEU A 473 -3.36 40.55 19.16
CA LEU A 473 -4.11 39.51 18.45
C LEU A 473 -5.63 39.73 18.59
N PRO A 474 -6.39 39.62 17.48
CA PRO A 474 -7.85 39.73 17.52
C PRO A 474 -8.50 38.82 18.56
N THR A 475 -9.60 39.26 19.15
CA THR A 475 -10.38 38.45 20.09
C THR A 475 -11.10 37.27 19.43
N GLN A 476 -11.23 37.30 18.11
CA GLN A 476 -11.78 36.25 17.27
C GLN A 476 -10.76 35.90 16.20
N MET A 477 -10.27 34.67 16.24
CA MET A 477 -9.25 34.19 15.33
C MET A 477 -9.82 33.03 14.52
N TRP A 478 -9.48 32.99 13.24
CA TRP A 478 -10.03 32.07 12.25
C TRP A 478 -8.92 31.29 11.58
N CYS A 479 -9.09 29.97 11.47
CA CYS A 479 -8.18 29.11 10.71
C CYS A 479 -8.48 29.19 9.20
N HIS A 480 -7.61 28.58 8.41
CA HIS A 480 -7.69 28.57 6.94
C HIS A 480 -9.01 27.98 6.40
N ARG A 481 -9.73 27.16 7.19
CA ARG A 481 -11.00 26.55 6.77
C ARG A 481 -12.19 27.47 6.94
N CYS A 482 -12.15 28.35 7.95
CA CYS A 482 -13.25 29.24 8.30
C CYS A 482 -13.06 30.66 7.75
N ASP A 483 -11.87 30.95 7.23
CA ASP A 483 -11.59 32.19 6.56
C ASP A 483 -12.51 32.38 5.35
N GLY A 484 -13.26 33.49 5.31
CA GLY A 484 -14.18 33.81 4.21
C GLY A 484 -15.59 33.18 4.26
N ARG A 485 -15.98 32.42 5.30
CA ARG A 485 -17.33 31.81 5.39
C ARG A 485 -18.39 32.74 6.04
N PRO A 486 -19.68 32.65 5.65
CA PRO A 486 -20.78 33.40 6.28
C PRO A 486 -21.03 32.95 7.73
N ARG A 487 -21.38 33.90 8.58
CA ARG A 487 -21.42 33.77 10.06
C ARG A 487 -22.76 33.19 10.55
N GLN A 488 -22.74 32.02 11.19
CA GLN A 488 -23.85 31.50 12.04
C GLN A 488 -23.27 31.08 13.42
N GLY A 489 -23.90 31.53 14.52
CA GLY A 489 -23.39 31.54 15.92
C GLY A 489 -23.21 30.15 16.58
N LYS A 490 -22.81 29.96 17.85
CA LYS A 490 -22.59 30.77 19.08
C LYS A 490 -21.16 30.49 19.64
N PRO A 491 -20.61 31.32 20.57
CA PRO A 491 -19.22 31.20 21.02
C PRO A 491 -19.01 30.05 22.02
N ALA A 492 -17.99 29.22 21.77
CA ALA A 492 -17.40 28.35 22.79
C ALA A 492 -16.26 29.09 23.52
N GLY A 493 -16.01 28.73 24.78
CA GLY A 493 -14.98 29.36 25.62
C GLY A 493 -13.59 29.31 24.99
N LYS A 494 -12.93 30.46 24.98
CA LYS A 494 -11.72 30.80 24.20
C LYS A 494 -10.45 30.31 24.90
N GLN A 495 -9.45 29.88 24.11
CA GLN A 495 -8.07 29.78 24.59
C GLN A 495 -7.08 30.37 23.57
N LYS A 496 -6.29 31.35 24.02
CA LYS A 496 -5.04 31.79 23.40
C LYS A 496 -3.91 31.16 24.22
N GLY A 497 -2.97 30.44 23.60
CA GLY A 497 -1.86 29.83 24.33
C GLY A 497 -1.54 28.40 23.90
N SER A 498 -0.91 27.63 24.79
CA SER A 498 -0.61 26.21 24.57
C SER A 498 -1.89 25.38 24.49
N PRO A 499 -1.89 24.26 23.75
CA PRO A 499 -3.06 23.41 23.66
C PRO A 499 -3.33 22.69 25.00
N PRO A 500 -4.55 22.16 25.22
CA PRO A 500 -4.88 21.38 26.42
C PRO A 500 -3.88 20.25 26.66
N LYS A 501 -3.51 20.04 27.93
CA LYS A 501 -2.50 19.03 28.32
C LYS A 501 -2.98 17.62 27.96
N ARG A 502 -2.09 16.80 27.39
CA ARG A 502 -2.32 15.35 27.26
C ARG A 502 -2.60 14.75 28.64
N VAL A 503 -3.73 14.07 28.78
CA VAL A 503 -3.93 13.16 29.91
C VAL A 503 -2.96 12.00 29.71
N ALA A 504 -1.96 11.88 30.58
CA ALA A 504 -1.07 10.74 30.55
C ALA A 504 -1.92 9.48 30.77
N GLN A 505 -1.93 8.57 29.78
CA GLN A 505 -2.42 7.22 30.01
C GLN A 505 -1.70 6.68 31.24
N ALA A 506 -2.45 6.38 32.29
CA ALA A 506 -1.92 5.74 33.47
C ALA A 506 -1.28 4.42 33.02
N VAL A 507 0.04 4.39 33.01
CA VAL A 507 0.83 3.17 32.89
C VAL A 507 0.36 2.27 34.02
N VAL A 508 -0.43 1.25 33.70
CA VAL A 508 -0.66 0.12 34.58
C VAL A 508 0.73 -0.49 34.84
N LYS A 509 1.34 -0.11 35.95
CA LYS A 509 2.56 -0.74 36.46
C LYS A 509 2.22 -2.20 36.73
N GLN A 510 2.54 -3.09 35.78
CA GLN A 510 2.66 -4.51 36.08
C GLN A 510 3.78 -4.68 37.08
N GLN A 511 3.41 -4.87 38.35
CA GLN A 511 4.29 -5.38 39.37
C GLN A 511 4.78 -6.76 38.96
N THR A 512 6.10 -6.86 38.81
CA THR A 512 6.96 -8.05 38.94
C THR A 512 6.27 -9.37 39.32
N ALA A 513 6.28 -10.32 38.39
CA ALA A 513 6.22 -11.75 38.68
C ALA A 513 7.43 -12.45 38.05
N LYS A 514 8.53 -12.43 38.81
CA LYS A 514 9.76 -13.17 38.58
C LYS A 514 9.59 -14.54 39.24
N GLN A 515 8.92 -15.48 38.57
CA GLN A 515 8.86 -16.93 38.83
C GLN A 515 7.82 -17.45 37.82
N ILE A 516 8.19 -18.03 36.68
CA ILE A 516 8.46 -19.47 36.52
C ILE A 516 9.32 -19.62 35.25
N ARG A 517 10.57 -20.06 35.43
CA ARG A 517 11.34 -20.74 34.37
C ARG A 517 11.35 -22.21 34.75
N ARG A 518 10.71 -23.06 33.95
CA ARG A 518 11.24 -24.37 33.52
C ARG A 518 10.31 -25.04 32.49
N ALA A 519 10.95 -25.55 31.45
CA ALA A 519 10.52 -26.56 30.46
C ALA A 519 9.51 -26.13 29.37
N ALA A 520 10.03 -25.75 28.20
CA ALA A 520 9.93 -26.55 26.96
C ALA A 520 10.64 -25.82 25.81
N THR A 521 11.26 -26.60 24.94
CA THR A 521 12.26 -26.25 23.92
C THR A 521 11.64 -25.99 22.54
N GLY A 522 12.14 -24.96 21.83
CA GLY A 522 11.96 -24.75 20.38
C GLY A 522 12.12 -23.27 19.99
N PRO A 523 12.95 -22.90 19.00
CA PRO A 523 13.08 -21.49 18.59
C PRO A 523 11.88 -21.08 17.74
N ALA A 524 11.15 -20.05 18.18
CA ALA A 524 10.18 -19.34 17.35
C ALA A 524 10.91 -18.55 16.24
N PRO A 525 10.39 -18.51 15.00
CA PRO A 525 11.00 -17.75 13.91
C PRO A 525 10.84 -16.25 14.18
N LYS A 526 11.93 -15.50 13.96
CA LYS A 526 11.96 -14.04 14.15
C LYS A 526 11.44 -13.35 12.90
N CYS A 527 10.46 -12.47 13.07
CA CYS A 527 10.03 -11.50 12.06
C CYS A 527 11.21 -10.69 11.52
N MET A 528 11.30 -10.55 10.20
CA MET A 528 12.35 -9.78 9.51
C MET A 528 12.29 -8.31 9.94
N LYS A 529 13.46 -7.69 10.04
CA LYS A 529 13.62 -6.30 10.49
C LYS A 529 13.74 -5.39 9.26
N HIS A 530 12.78 -4.51 9.03
CA HIS A 530 13.02 -3.34 8.18
C HIS A 530 13.84 -2.32 8.99
N ARG A 531 15.11 -2.11 8.62
CA ARG A 531 15.92 -1.00 9.15
C ARG A 531 15.76 0.22 8.26
N SER A 532 15.21 1.30 8.79
CA SER A 532 15.40 2.65 8.27
C SER A 532 16.88 3.06 8.37
N PRO A 533 17.46 3.74 7.37
CA PRO A 533 18.85 4.19 7.47
C PRO A 533 18.95 5.35 8.47
N ALA A 534 19.76 5.14 9.52
CA ALA A 534 20.05 6.15 10.52
C ALA A 534 20.89 7.30 9.92
N SER A 535 20.44 8.53 10.17
CA SER A 535 21.15 9.77 9.90
C SER A 535 22.52 9.78 10.61
N LEU A 536 23.62 9.81 9.86
CA LEU A 536 24.94 10.11 10.42
C LEU A 536 25.19 11.61 10.35
N LYS A 537 25.13 12.22 11.54
CA LYS A 537 25.50 13.60 11.86
C LYS A 537 26.94 13.90 11.43
N SER A 538 27.13 15.11 10.94
CA SER A 538 28.40 15.79 10.74
C SER A 538 29.30 15.71 11.98
N ALA A 539 30.56 15.30 11.80
CA ALA A 539 31.63 15.60 12.74
C ALA A 539 32.75 16.35 12.00
N ARG A 540 32.92 17.62 12.39
CA ARG A 540 34.07 18.46 12.05
C ARG A 540 35.25 18.11 12.95
N ALA A 541 36.44 18.34 12.38
CA ALA A 541 37.73 18.62 13.01
C ALA A 541 38.54 17.47 13.63
N GLY A 542 39.76 17.32 13.08
CA GLY A 542 40.85 16.49 13.60
C GLY A 542 42.07 16.58 12.69
N HIS A 543 42.76 17.72 12.72
CA HIS A 543 44.12 17.87 12.18
C HIS A 543 45.08 16.91 12.90
N THR A 544 45.88 16.13 12.15
CA THR A 544 47.30 15.88 12.47
C THR A 544 48.05 15.35 11.23
N LYS A 545 49.26 15.90 11.05
CA LYS A 545 50.29 15.61 10.04
C LYS A 545 51.02 14.29 10.29
N HIS A 546 51.58 13.72 9.21
CA HIS A 546 52.96 13.20 9.00
C HIS A 546 52.93 12.04 7.98
N GLU A 547 53.54 12.22 6.80
CA GLU A 547 54.81 11.56 6.36
C GLU A 547 54.67 10.02 6.35
N GLN A 548 54.67 9.30 5.22
CA GLN A 548 55.59 9.28 4.07
C GLN A 548 54.93 8.68 2.83
#